data_AF-A0A3D0XZA0-F1
#
_entry.id   AF-A0A3D0XZA0-F1
#
_cell.length_a   1.000
_cell.length_b   1.000
_cell.length_c   1.000
_cell.angle_alpha   90.00
_cell.angle_beta   90.00
_cell.angle_gamma   90.00
#
_symmetry.space_group_name_H-M   'P 1'
#
loop_
_entity.id
_entity.type
_entity.pdbx_description
1 polymer ?
#
loop_
_entity_poly.entity_id
_entity_poly.type
_entity_poly.pdbx_seq_one_letter_code
_entity_poly.pdbx_strand_id
1 'polypeptide(L)'
;MIKEYHKIETIFKRDDNTKKLNENEWRNETIQFLKDIEWEFTEKIDGTNIRIYWDGHKVQYFGRTDRAQIPSQLMNFLISKFGGDVNEEMFEQLFGEKEVTLIGEGYGAKIQKGGDYRQDNSFALFDVIIDGIFLTREAVYSIANSLNIEIAPVVFCGNLQKGIDWVKTKPNSLIGTAKSEGLVARPKVELIDRLGNRVIVKIKVRDFVEE
;
A
#
# COMPACT_ATOMS: atom_id res chain seq x y z
N MET A 1 5.74 -17.73 11.09
CA MET A 1 4.71 -16.68 11.20
C MET A 1 4.90 -15.75 10.03
N ILE A 2 3.83 -15.48 9.27
CA ILE A 2 3.89 -14.65 8.08
C ILE A 2 4.13 -13.21 8.52
N LYS A 3 5.08 -12.53 7.89
CA LYS A 3 5.48 -11.18 8.29
C LYS A 3 4.28 -10.23 8.16
N GLU A 4 3.92 -9.56 9.24
CA GLU A 4 2.91 -8.49 9.19
C GLU A 4 3.43 -7.30 8.40
N TYR A 5 2.54 -6.67 7.63
CA TYR A 5 2.91 -5.46 6.91
C TYR A 5 3.08 -4.29 7.88
N HIS A 6 4.24 -3.63 7.81
CA HIS A 6 4.61 -2.57 8.73
C HIS A 6 3.59 -1.43 8.71
N LYS A 7 3.46 -0.74 9.85
CA LYS A 7 2.67 0.50 9.88
C LYS A 7 3.47 1.58 9.17
N ILE A 8 2.88 2.18 8.14
CA ILE A 8 3.48 3.35 7.48
C ILE A 8 3.28 4.57 8.37
N GLU A 9 4.37 5.26 8.69
CA GLU A 9 4.35 6.47 9.52
C GLU A 9 4.03 7.72 8.69
N THR A 10 3.52 8.76 9.35
CA THR A 10 3.33 10.07 8.71
C THR A 10 4.65 10.82 8.63
N ILE A 11 4.74 11.80 7.72
CA ILE A 11 5.97 12.58 7.45
C ILE A 11 6.40 13.50 8.61
N PHE A 12 5.46 13.97 9.42
CA PHE A 12 5.71 14.91 10.52
C PHE A 12 5.35 14.29 11.87
N LYS A 13 5.91 14.82 12.95
CA LYS A 13 5.45 14.47 14.30
C LYS A 13 4.05 15.01 14.53
N ARG A 14 3.35 14.39 15.48
CA ARG A 14 2.09 14.91 15.99
C ARG A 14 2.34 15.56 17.34
N ASP A 15 1.68 16.68 17.56
CA ASP A 15 1.58 17.26 18.89
C ASP A 15 0.82 16.30 19.81
N ASP A 16 1.34 16.07 21.01
CA ASP A 16 0.81 15.03 21.89
C ASP A 16 -0.57 15.38 22.47
N ASN A 17 -0.90 16.67 22.56
CA ASN A 17 -2.16 17.14 23.13
C ASN A 17 -3.26 17.20 22.07
N THR A 18 -2.98 17.85 20.94
CA THR A 18 -3.94 18.13 19.87
C THR A 18 -4.01 17.03 18.82
N LYS A 19 -3.01 16.13 18.78
CA LYS A 19 -2.81 15.12 17.74
C LYS A 19 -2.68 15.69 16.32
N LYS A 20 -2.58 17.00 16.14
CA LYS A 20 -2.32 17.68 14.85
C LYS A 20 -0.87 17.48 14.43
N LEU A 21 -0.60 17.55 13.12
CA LEU A 21 0.79 17.49 12.63
C LEU A 21 1.52 18.78 13.02
N ASN A 22 2.75 18.64 13.51
CA ASN A 22 3.69 19.75 13.63
C ASN A 22 4.55 19.79 12.37
N GLU A 23 4.17 20.61 11.40
CA GLU A 23 4.85 20.71 10.09
C GLU A 23 6.30 21.21 10.19
N ASN A 24 6.71 21.75 11.34
CA ASN A 24 8.10 22.16 11.58
C ASN A 24 8.98 21.01 12.09
N GLU A 25 8.40 19.86 12.43
CA GLU A 25 9.11 18.71 12.99
C GLU A 25 8.90 17.44 12.16
N TRP A 26 9.92 17.09 11.38
CA TRP A 26 9.97 15.81 10.68
C TRP A 26 9.86 14.63 11.63
N ARG A 27 9.27 13.54 11.12
CA ARG A 27 9.04 12.33 11.90
C ARG A 27 10.32 11.73 12.48
N ASN A 28 11.41 11.76 11.70
CA ASN A 28 12.75 11.35 12.11
C ASN A 28 13.82 11.97 11.21
N GLU A 29 15.09 11.86 11.65
CA GLU A 29 16.26 12.38 10.95
C GLU A 29 16.45 11.80 9.54
N THR A 30 16.14 10.52 9.32
CA THR A 30 16.24 9.86 8.02
C THR A 30 15.28 10.48 7.00
N ILE A 31 14.02 10.68 7.37
CA ILE A 31 13.02 11.31 6.49
C ILE A 31 13.41 12.77 6.22
N GLN A 32 13.88 13.50 7.24
CA GLN A 32 14.35 14.87 7.07
C GLN A 32 15.54 14.97 6.10
N PHE A 33 16.51 14.05 6.24
CA PHE A 33 17.69 14.00 5.38
C PHE A 33 17.33 13.68 3.93
N LEU A 34 16.38 12.77 3.73
CA LEU A 34 15.94 12.32 2.40
C LEU A 34 14.82 13.18 1.81
N LYS A 35 14.41 14.30 2.43
CA LYS A 35 13.24 15.04 1.98
C LYS A 35 13.33 15.58 0.55
N ASP A 36 14.55 15.87 0.09
CA ASP A 36 14.84 16.55 -1.18
C ASP A 36 15.21 15.61 -2.34
N ILE A 37 15.37 14.30 -2.09
CA ILE A 37 15.65 13.31 -3.15
C ILE A 37 14.40 13.00 -3.98
N GLU A 38 14.54 12.15 -4.99
CA GLU A 38 13.39 11.68 -5.78
C GLU A 38 12.62 10.56 -5.06
N TRP A 39 11.35 10.81 -4.81
CA TRP A 39 10.36 9.89 -4.29
C TRP A 39 9.31 9.56 -5.36
N GLU A 40 8.78 8.35 -5.28
CA GLU A 40 7.60 7.93 -6.02
C GLU A 40 6.38 7.98 -5.09
N PHE A 41 5.31 8.64 -5.55
CA PHE A 41 4.06 8.77 -4.83
C PHE A 41 2.98 7.92 -5.49
N THR A 42 2.41 6.98 -4.75
CA THR A 42 1.20 6.27 -5.15
C THR A 42 0.01 6.76 -4.37
N GLU A 43 -1.18 6.62 -4.96
CA GLU A 43 -2.42 6.87 -4.26
C GLU A 43 -2.51 5.98 -3.02
N LYS A 44 -2.88 6.59 -1.90
CA LYS A 44 -3.30 5.85 -0.73
C LYS A 44 -4.79 5.54 -0.86
N ILE A 45 -5.10 4.30 -1.19
CA ILE A 45 -6.49 3.81 -1.30
C ILE A 45 -7.06 3.60 0.11
N ASP A 46 -8.28 4.06 0.35
CA ASP A 46 -9.01 3.88 1.61
C ASP A 46 -9.84 2.59 1.58
N GLY A 47 -9.24 1.49 2.04
CA GLY A 47 -9.88 0.18 2.10
C GLY A 47 -9.45 -0.61 3.34
N THR A 48 -9.04 -1.86 3.11
CA THR A 48 -8.43 -2.70 4.13
C THR A 48 -7.17 -3.37 3.58
N ASN A 49 -6.11 -3.40 4.38
CA ASN A 49 -4.88 -4.08 3.98
C ASN A 49 -5.10 -5.60 3.89
N ILE A 50 -4.65 -6.18 2.77
CA ILE A 50 -4.73 -7.61 2.46
C ILE A 50 -3.34 -8.11 2.09
N ARG A 51 -3.04 -9.32 2.56
CA ARG A 51 -1.85 -10.10 2.22
C ARG A 51 -2.30 -11.41 1.56
N ILE A 52 -1.88 -11.63 0.32
CA ILE A 52 -2.03 -12.91 -0.39
C ILE A 52 -0.70 -13.63 -0.27
N TYR A 53 -0.70 -14.74 0.45
CA TYR A 53 0.51 -15.48 0.77
C TYR A 53 0.56 -16.77 -0.04
N TRP A 54 1.66 -16.99 -0.72
CA TRP A 54 1.99 -18.24 -1.41
C TRP A 54 3.10 -18.92 -0.61
N ASP A 55 2.85 -20.14 -0.17
CA ASP A 55 3.79 -20.94 0.64
C ASP A 55 4.68 -21.89 -0.19
N GLY A 56 4.62 -21.76 -1.52
CA GLY A 56 5.24 -22.69 -2.46
C GLY A 56 4.28 -23.71 -3.07
N HIS A 57 3.07 -23.87 -2.49
CA HIS A 57 2.08 -24.85 -2.96
C HIS A 57 0.62 -24.36 -2.92
N LYS A 58 0.27 -23.52 -1.94
CA LYS A 58 -1.11 -23.05 -1.71
C LYS A 58 -1.16 -21.56 -1.44
N VAL A 59 -2.25 -20.95 -1.89
CA VAL A 59 -2.56 -19.54 -1.60
C VAL A 59 -3.36 -19.42 -0.30
N GLN A 60 -2.94 -18.50 0.56
CA GLN A 60 -3.57 -18.14 1.83
C GLN A 60 -3.88 -16.64 1.88
N TYR A 61 -4.89 -16.26 2.66
CA TYR A 61 -5.44 -14.90 2.69
C TYR A 61 -5.42 -14.33 4.10
N PHE A 62 -4.80 -13.17 4.27
CA PHE A 62 -4.71 -12.50 5.57
C PHE A 62 -5.07 -11.03 5.45
N GLY A 63 -5.66 -10.46 6.51
CA GLY A 63 -5.73 -9.01 6.66
C GLY A 63 -4.38 -8.43 7.12
N ARG A 64 -4.38 -7.20 7.63
CA ARG A 64 -3.17 -6.53 8.17
C ARG A 64 -2.41 -7.36 9.20
N THR A 65 -3.15 -8.00 10.10
CA THR A 65 -2.65 -8.94 11.12
C THR A 65 -3.25 -10.31 10.84
N ASP A 66 -2.63 -11.38 11.32
CA ASP A 66 -3.11 -12.75 11.06
C ASP A 66 -4.51 -13.02 11.66
N ARG A 67 -4.91 -12.23 12.66
CA ARG A 67 -6.22 -12.28 13.32
C ARG A 67 -7.28 -11.36 12.69
N ALA A 68 -6.90 -10.55 11.71
CA ALA A 68 -7.82 -9.58 11.12
C ALA A 68 -8.87 -10.30 10.26
N GLN A 69 -10.14 -9.98 10.49
CA GLN A 69 -11.24 -10.55 9.70
C GLN A 69 -11.34 -9.84 8.35
N ILE A 70 -11.34 -10.63 7.27
CA ILE A 70 -11.59 -10.12 5.92
C ILE A 70 -13.11 -10.16 5.67
N PRO A 71 -13.74 -9.06 5.22
CA PRO A 71 -15.15 -9.06 4.85
C PRO A 71 -15.47 -10.17 3.84
N SER A 72 -16.56 -10.91 4.04
CA SER A 72 -16.89 -12.10 3.23
C SER A 72 -16.98 -11.82 1.73
N GLN A 73 -17.54 -10.67 1.34
CA GLN A 73 -17.62 -10.27 -0.06
C GLN A 73 -16.24 -10.02 -0.69
N LEU A 74 -15.29 -9.48 0.09
CA LEU A 74 -13.91 -9.31 -0.36
C LEU A 74 -13.22 -10.67 -0.43
N MET A 75 -13.39 -11.52 0.59
CA MET A 75 -12.83 -12.88 0.60
C MET A 75 -13.27 -13.69 -0.63
N ASN A 76 -14.56 -13.62 -1.02
CA ASN A 76 -15.05 -14.29 -2.21
C ASN A 76 -14.36 -13.80 -3.49
N PHE A 77 -14.14 -12.50 -3.63
CA PHE A 77 -13.36 -11.94 -4.73
C PHE A 77 -11.93 -12.47 -4.71
N LEU A 78 -11.25 -12.44 -3.55
CA LEU A 78 -9.87 -12.92 -3.42
C LEU A 78 -9.75 -14.40 -3.79
N ILE A 79 -10.64 -15.26 -3.29
CA ILE A 79 -10.68 -16.69 -3.64
C ILE A 79 -10.89 -16.88 -5.13
N SER A 80 -11.82 -16.14 -5.76
CA SER A 80 -12.03 -16.24 -7.20
C SER A 80 -10.84 -15.79 -8.04
N LYS A 81 -10.02 -14.88 -7.50
CA LYS A 81 -8.92 -14.25 -8.21
C LYS A 81 -7.58 -14.97 -8.03
N PHE A 82 -7.35 -15.55 -6.86
CA PHE A 82 -6.05 -16.13 -6.49
C PHE A 82 -6.14 -17.62 -6.11
N GLY A 83 -7.33 -18.15 -5.85
CA GLY A 83 -7.51 -19.54 -5.41
C GLY A 83 -7.86 -20.49 -6.54
N GLY A 84 -7.80 -21.78 -6.25
CA GLY A 84 -8.10 -22.86 -7.20
C GLY A 84 -6.89 -23.23 -8.07
N ASP A 85 -6.94 -24.45 -8.61
CA ASP A 85 -5.77 -25.10 -9.24
C ASP A 85 -5.14 -24.25 -10.35
N VAL A 86 -5.96 -23.65 -11.22
CA VAL A 86 -5.46 -22.80 -12.33
C VAL A 86 -4.66 -21.59 -11.83
N ASN A 87 -5.16 -20.91 -10.79
CA ASN A 87 -4.45 -19.75 -10.26
C ASN A 87 -3.20 -20.18 -9.48
N GLU A 88 -3.27 -21.29 -8.73
CA GLU A 88 -2.10 -21.83 -8.02
C GLU A 88 -1.00 -22.27 -8.99
N GLU A 89 -1.34 -22.87 -10.14
CA GLU A 89 -0.39 -23.16 -11.22
C GLU A 89 0.27 -21.88 -11.76
N MET A 90 -0.47 -20.77 -11.88
CA MET A 90 0.13 -19.48 -12.26
C MET A 90 1.11 -18.97 -11.19
N PHE A 91 0.80 -19.13 -9.91
CA PHE A 91 1.73 -18.79 -8.82
C PHE A 91 2.99 -19.67 -8.87
N GLU A 92 2.84 -20.97 -9.09
CA GLU A 92 3.97 -21.89 -9.24
C GLU A 92 4.84 -21.53 -10.46
N GLN A 93 4.23 -21.15 -11.59
CA GLN A 93 4.98 -20.69 -12.77
C GLN A 93 5.76 -19.39 -12.51
N LEU A 94 5.19 -18.45 -11.76
CA LEU A 94 5.81 -17.15 -11.48
C LEU A 94 6.86 -17.22 -10.37
N PHE A 95 6.61 -18.04 -9.35
CA PHE A 95 7.36 -18.00 -8.09
C PHE A 95 8.03 -19.33 -7.72
N GLY A 96 7.62 -20.43 -8.33
CA GLY A 96 8.02 -21.78 -7.93
C GLY A 96 7.67 -22.05 -6.46
N GLU A 97 8.58 -22.71 -5.76
CA GLU A 97 8.43 -23.05 -4.33
C GLU A 97 8.81 -21.89 -3.38
N LYS A 98 9.10 -20.69 -3.90
CA LYS A 98 9.51 -19.56 -3.05
C LYS A 98 8.32 -19.02 -2.26
N GLU A 99 8.55 -18.65 -1.01
CA GLU A 99 7.55 -17.96 -0.21
C GLU A 99 7.35 -16.53 -0.75
N VAL A 100 6.10 -16.21 -1.13
CA VAL A 100 5.74 -14.90 -1.69
C VAL A 100 4.58 -14.30 -0.93
N THR A 101 4.67 -13.01 -0.62
CA THR A 101 3.54 -12.23 -0.11
C THR A 101 3.24 -11.08 -1.05
N LEU A 102 2.07 -11.13 -1.69
CA LEU A 102 1.50 -9.98 -2.39
C LEU A 102 0.76 -9.11 -1.36
N ILE A 103 1.05 -7.82 -1.32
CA ILE A 103 0.48 -6.88 -0.37
C ILE A 103 -0.25 -5.79 -1.14
N GLY A 104 -1.53 -5.63 -0.80
CA GLY A 104 -2.39 -4.68 -1.48
C GLY A 104 -3.51 -4.18 -0.59
N GLU A 105 -4.31 -3.30 -1.17
CA GLU A 105 -5.52 -2.78 -0.57
C GLU A 105 -6.71 -3.53 -1.14
N GLY A 106 -7.47 -4.21 -0.27
CA GLY A 106 -8.81 -4.67 -0.60
C GLY A 106 -9.78 -3.50 -0.48
N TYR A 107 -10.50 -3.17 -1.53
CA TYR A 107 -11.32 -1.96 -1.60
C TYR A 107 -12.56 -2.17 -2.48
N GLY A 108 -13.58 -1.33 -2.29
CA GLY A 108 -14.85 -1.44 -3.01
C GLY A 108 -16.07 -1.21 -2.14
N ALA A 109 -17.25 -1.45 -2.70
CA ALA A 109 -18.50 -1.21 -1.99
C ALA A 109 -18.56 -1.98 -0.66
N LYS A 110 -19.04 -1.30 0.39
CA LYS A 110 -19.13 -1.82 1.78
C LYS A 110 -17.78 -2.09 2.46
N ILE A 111 -16.67 -1.61 1.91
CA ILE A 111 -15.35 -1.59 2.56
C ILE A 111 -14.98 -0.13 2.80
N GLN A 112 -15.09 0.37 4.04
CA GLN A 112 -14.83 1.78 4.37
C GLN A 112 -15.59 2.75 3.44
N LYS A 113 -14.91 3.75 2.87
CA LYS A 113 -15.41 4.65 1.82
C LYS A 113 -15.19 4.11 0.40
N GLY A 114 -14.96 2.80 0.28
CA GLY A 114 -14.61 2.08 -0.94
C GLY A 114 -15.64 2.19 -2.08
N GLY A 115 -16.91 2.45 -1.76
CA GLY A 115 -17.99 2.55 -2.74
C GLY A 115 -17.83 3.67 -3.77
N ASP A 116 -17.12 4.76 -3.41
CA ASP A 116 -16.87 5.87 -4.34
C ASP A 116 -15.73 5.55 -5.33
N TYR A 117 -14.90 4.55 -5.02
CA TYR A 117 -13.86 4.07 -5.94
C TYR A 117 -14.45 3.13 -6.98
N ARG A 118 -15.34 2.22 -6.56
CA ARG A 118 -15.99 1.20 -7.39
C ARG A 118 -17.17 0.53 -6.68
N GLN A 119 -18.08 -0.06 -7.44
CA GLN A 119 -19.31 -0.69 -6.92
C GLN A 119 -19.15 -2.18 -6.57
N ASP A 120 -18.15 -2.86 -7.14
CA ASP A 120 -17.72 -4.21 -6.80
C ASP A 120 -16.51 -4.19 -5.85
N ASN A 121 -15.98 -5.35 -5.48
CA ASN A 121 -14.76 -5.45 -4.66
C ASN A 121 -13.56 -5.82 -5.51
N SER A 122 -12.40 -5.28 -5.16
CA SER A 122 -11.14 -5.59 -5.82
C SER A 122 -9.95 -5.55 -4.85
N PHE A 123 -8.77 -5.85 -5.40
CA PHE A 123 -7.48 -5.81 -4.75
C PHE A 123 -6.50 -5.01 -5.62
N ALA A 124 -5.97 -3.92 -5.07
CA ALA A 124 -4.93 -3.13 -5.69
C ALA A 124 -3.57 -3.44 -5.03
N LEU A 125 -2.69 -4.10 -5.78
CA LEU A 125 -1.33 -4.43 -5.35
C LEU A 125 -0.51 -3.16 -5.12
N PHE A 126 0.29 -3.10 -4.07
CA PHE A 126 1.25 -2.01 -3.89
C PHE A 126 2.66 -2.48 -3.53
N ASP A 127 2.82 -3.67 -2.96
CA ASP A 127 4.13 -4.26 -2.64
C ASP A 127 4.11 -5.78 -2.83
N VAL A 128 5.29 -6.34 -3.08
CA VAL A 128 5.54 -7.78 -3.11
C VAL A 128 6.78 -8.07 -2.27
N ILE A 129 6.70 -9.11 -1.45
CA ILE A 129 7.82 -9.64 -0.67
C ILE A 129 8.14 -11.05 -1.16
N ILE A 130 9.40 -11.30 -1.53
CA ILE A 130 9.92 -12.64 -1.83
C ILE A 130 11.14 -12.86 -0.95
N ASP A 131 11.19 -13.98 -0.22
CA ASP A 131 12.30 -14.33 0.69
C ASP A 131 12.70 -13.18 1.64
N GLY A 132 11.70 -12.42 2.12
CA GLY A 132 11.88 -11.29 3.02
C GLY A 132 12.31 -9.97 2.38
N ILE A 133 12.50 -9.92 1.06
CA ILE A 133 12.94 -8.74 0.30
C ILE A 133 11.74 -8.07 -0.38
N PHE A 134 11.60 -6.75 -0.20
CA PHE A 134 10.65 -5.95 -0.95
C PHE A 134 11.13 -5.77 -2.39
N LEU A 135 10.27 -6.08 -3.36
CA LEU A 135 10.59 -5.93 -4.78
C LEU A 135 10.49 -4.47 -5.25
N THR A 136 11.21 -4.17 -6.33
CA THR A 136 11.16 -2.87 -7.01
C THR A 136 9.77 -2.60 -7.59
N ARG A 137 9.41 -1.32 -7.86
CA ARG A 137 8.13 -0.98 -8.49
C ARG A 137 7.93 -1.72 -9.82
N GLU A 138 8.97 -1.78 -10.64
CA GLU A 138 8.93 -2.42 -11.96
C GLU A 138 8.60 -3.91 -11.85
N ALA A 139 9.17 -4.60 -10.86
CA ALA A 139 8.87 -6.00 -10.59
C ALA A 139 7.44 -6.17 -10.06
N VAL A 140 6.99 -5.31 -9.13
CA VAL A 140 5.60 -5.28 -8.64
C VAL A 140 4.60 -5.08 -9.79
N TYR A 141 4.90 -4.16 -10.72
CA TYR A 141 4.08 -3.90 -11.91
C TYR A 141 4.03 -5.11 -12.85
N SER A 142 5.19 -5.75 -13.09
CA SER A 142 5.28 -6.94 -13.93
C SER A 142 4.44 -8.09 -13.36
N ILE A 143 4.51 -8.31 -12.04
CA ILE A 143 3.71 -9.31 -11.34
C ILE A 143 2.22 -8.97 -11.40
N ALA A 144 1.84 -7.70 -11.18
CA ALA A 144 0.45 -7.27 -11.29
C ALA A 144 -0.13 -7.57 -12.68
N ASN A 145 0.63 -7.29 -13.74
CA ASN A 145 0.24 -7.60 -15.11
C ASN A 145 0.13 -9.10 -15.36
N SER A 146 1.11 -9.90 -14.91
CA SER A 146 1.08 -11.36 -15.08
C SER A 146 -0.12 -12.01 -14.39
N LEU A 147 -0.52 -11.50 -13.22
CA LEU A 147 -1.69 -11.98 -12.48
C LEU A 147 -3.00 -11.28 -12.91
N ASN A 148 -2.92 -10.33 -13.84
CA ASN A 148 -4.03 -9.49 -14.29
C ASN A 148 -4.79 -8.86 -13.10
N ILE A 149 -4.06 -8.28 -12.15
CA ILE A 149 -4.59 -7.57 -10.98
C ILE A 149 -4.28 -6.08 -11.05
N GLU A 150 -5.07 -5.30 -10.34
CA GLU A 150 -4.87 -3.86 -10.25
C GLU A 150 -3.65 -3.53 -9.39
N ILE A 151 -3.09 -2.34 -9.63
CA ILE A 151 -1.98 -1.78 -8.87
C ILE A 151 -2.38 -0.41 -8.32
N ALA A 152 -1.92 -0.07 -7.12
CA ALA A 152 -2.09 1.27 -6.57
C ALA A 152 -1.45 2.30 -7.53
N PRO A 153 -2.22 3.27 -8.05
CA PRO A 153 -1.77 4.09 -9.16
C PRO A 153 -0.65 5.04 -8.72
N VAL A 154 0.37 5.17 -9.58
CA VAL A 154 1.40 6.19 -9.42
C VAL A 154 0.79 7.54 -9.76
N VAL A 155 0.88 8.49 -8.84
CA VAL A 155 0.37 9.84 -9.01
C VAL A 155 1.44 10.72 -9.67
N PHE A 156 2.66 10.72 -9.13
CA PHE A 156 3.82 11.42 -9.69
C PHE A 156 5.12 11.03 -8.98
N CYS A 157 6.25 11.51 -9.52
CA CYS A 157 7.54 11.54 -8.83
C CYS A 157 7.94 12.97 -8.45
N GLY A 158 8.72 13.11 -7.38
CA GLY A 158 9.26 14.38 -6.91
C GLY A 158 9.80 14.30 -5.49
N ASN A 159 10.11 15.44 -4.87
CA ASN A 159 10.53 15.49 -3.47
C ASN A 159 9.32 15.44 -2.50
N LEU A 160 9.58 15.30 -1.20
CA LEU A 160 8.51 15.21 -0.19
C LEU A 160 7.65 16.48 -0.14
N GLN A 161 8.22 17.67 -0.39
CA GLN A 161 7.47 18.91 -0.39
C GLN A 161 6.39 18.93 -1.47
N LYS A 162 6.72 18.47 -2.68
CA LYS A 162 5.72 18.32 -3.76
C LYS A 162 4.57 17.39 -3.36
N GLY A 163 4.87 16.32 -2.62
CA GLY A 163 3.87 15.42 -2.01
C GLY A 163 2.92 16.14 -1.06
N ILE A 164 3.48 16.96 -0.16
CA ILE A 164 2.72 17.76 0.82
C ILE A 164 1.81 18.76 0.10
N ASP A 165 2.37 19.52 -0.84
CA ASP A 165 1.66 20.57 -1.56
C ASP A 165 0.49 19.98 -2.35
N TRP A 166 0.70 18.84 -3.02
CA TRP A 166 -0.35 18.13 -3.74
C TRP A 166 -1.49 17.66 -2.82
N VAL A 167 -1.16 17.08 -1.66
CA VAL A 167 -2.20 16.63 -0.71
C VAL A 167 -3.01 17.81 -0.17
N LYS A 168 -2.37 18.97 0.06
CA LYS A 168 -3.04 20.19 0.52
C LYS A 168 -4.06 20.76 -0.48
N THR A 169 -3.95 20.43 -1.77
CA THR A 169 -4.97 20.83 -2.77
C THR A 169 -6.26 20.01 -2.68
N LYS A 170 -6.34 19.00 -1.79
CA LYS A 170 -7.52 18.12 -1.59
C LYS A 170 -8.00 17.46 -2.90
N PRO A 171 -7.12 16.74 -3.62
CA PRO A 171 -7.43 16.21 -4.94
C PRO A 171 -8.49 15.11 -4.91
N ASN A 172 -9.08 14.84 -6.08
CA ASN A 172 -9.88 13.65 -6.29
C ASN A 172 -8.96 12.42 -6.42
N SER A 173 -9.51 11.25 -6.14
CA SER A 173 -8.89 9.94 -6.41
C SER A 173 -8.62 9.75 -7.90
N LEU A 174 -7.60 8.98 -8.25
CA LEU A 174 -7.38 8.54 -9.64
C LEU A 174 -8.34 7.40 -10.03
N ILE A 175 -9.04 6.83 -9.05
CA ILE A 175 -9.97 5.71 -9.18
C ILE A 175 -11.39 6.18 -8.83
N GLY A 176 -12.32 6.03 -9.77
CA GLY A 176 -13.74 6.33 -9.56
C GLY A 176 -14.02 7.81 -9.31
N THR A 177 -14.99 8.10 -8.44
CA THR A 177 -15.41 9.46 -8.06
C THR A 177 -14.99 9.84 -6.64
N ALA A 178 -14.19 9.00 -5.98
CA ALA A 178 -13.74 9.19 -4.61
C ALA A 178 -12.90 10.46 -4.43
N LYS A 179 -12.89 10.98 -3.20
CA LYS A 179 -11.87 11.95 -2.76
C LYS A 179 -10.61 11.19 -2.36
N SER A 180 -9.45 11.73 -2.71
CA SER A 180 -8.18 11.10 -2.35
C SER A 180 -8.02 11.05 -0.83
N GLU A 181 -7.66 9.88 -0.29
CA GLU A 181 -7.26 9.80 1.13
C GLU A 181 -5.91 10.49 1.36
N GLY A 182 -5.04 10.39 0.35
CA GLY A 182 -3.68 10.92 0.37
C GLY A 182 -2.72 10.11 -0.48
N LEU A 183 -1.46 10.14 -0.10
CA LEU A 183 -0.34 9.49 -0.78
C LEU A 183 0.40 8.53 0.15
N VAL A 184 0.95 7.47 -0.43
CA VAL A 184 2.08 6.71 0.12
C VAL A 184 3.30 7.04 -0.72
N ALA A 185 4.42 7.36 -0.07
CA ALA A 185 5.65 7.73 -0.73
C ALA A 185 6.81 6.84 -0.28
N ARG A 186 7.59 6.37 -1.26
CA ARG A 186 8.87 5.71 -1.03
C ARG A 186 9.96 6.37 -1.88
N PRO A 187 11.23 6.35 -1.45
CA PRO A 187 12.31 6.79 -2.33
C PRO A 187 12.33 5.93 -3.59
N LYS A 188 12.76 6.50 -4.73
CA LYS A 188 12.80 5.77 -6.01
C LYS A 188 13.71 4.54 -5.98
N VAL A 189 14.68 4.54 -5.06
CA VAL A 189 15.50 3.37 -4.71
C VAL A 189 15.02 2.86 -3.35
N GLU A 190 14.80 1.54 -3.21
CA GLU A 190 14.40 0.97 -1.91
C GLU A 190 15.50 1.17 -0.87
N LEU A 191 15.14 1.77 0.27
CA LEU A 191 16.07 2.08 1.36
C LEU A 191 15.55 1.50 2.68
N ILE A 192 16.52 1.10 3.51
CA ILE A 192 16.30 0.65 4.88
C ILE A 192 17.11 1.58 5.80
N ASP A 193 16.52 2.00 6.92
CA ASP A 193 17.19 2.84 7.91
C ASP A 193 18.15 2.03 8.80
N ARG A 194 18.88 2.72 9.68
CA ARG A 194 19.84 2.09 10.61
C ARG A 194 19.22 1.08 11.59
N LEU A 195 17.90 1.10 11.75
CA LEU A 195 17.14 0.21 12.63
C LEU A 195 16.52 -0.98 11.86
N GLY A 196 16.76 -1.08 10.56
CA GLY A 196 16.17 -2.13 9.73
C GLY A 196 14.75 -1.83 9.24
N ASN A 197 14.24 -0.61 9.44
CA ASN A 197 12.91 -0.24 8.95
C ASN A 197 12.98 0.24 7.51
N ARG A 198 11.99 -0.13 6.71
CA ARG A 198 11.82 0.42 5.36
C ARG A 198 11.57 1.92 5.41
N VAL A 199 12.24 2.67 4.54
CA VAL A 199 12.00 4.10 4.37
C VAL A 199 10.76 4.30 3.49
N ILE A 200 9.65 4.62 4.13
CA ILE A 200 8.35 4.82 3.49
C ILE A 200 7.46 5.67 4.41
N VAL A 201 6.67 6.55 3.82
CA VAL A 201 5.83 7.50 4.54
C VAL A 201 4.44 7.62 3.92
N LYS A 202 3.48 8.15 4.69
CA LYS A 202 2.16 8.53 4.20
C LYS A 202 1.85 9.98 4.49
N ILE A 203 1.13 10.61 3.58
CA ILE A 203 0.69 12.00 3.65
C ILE A 203 -0.82 11.99 3.38
N LYS A 204 -1.65 12.39 4.34
CA LYS A 204 -3.11 12.28 4.21
C LYS A 204 -3.79 13.63 4.19
N VAL A 205 -4.81 13.77 3.34
CA VAL A 205 -5.56 15.03 3.19
C VAL A 205 -6.10 15.50 4.54
N ARG A 206 -6.71 14.59 5.30
CA ARG A 206 -7.30 14.89 6.62
C ARG A 206 -6.32 15.46 7.65
N ASP A 207 -5.01 15.25 7.46
CA ASP A 207 -4.01 15.73 8.40
C ASP A 207 -3.68 17.23 8.21
N PHE A 208 -4.17 17.84 7.12
CA PHE A 208 -3.96 19.27 6.77
C PHE A 208 -5.27 20.06 6.66
N VAL A 209 -6.39 19.49 7.11
CA VAL A 209 -7.66 20.21 7.17
C VAL A 209 -7.80 20.78 8.58
N GLU A 210 -8.09 22.08 8.69
CA GLU A 210 -8.54 22.66 9.96
C GLU A 210 -9.95 22.13 10.24
N GLU A 211 -10.13 21.50 11.41
CA GLU A 211 -11.45 21.13 11.96
C GLU A 211 -12.30 22.36 12.27
#